data_AF-A0A822BC58-F1
#
_entry.id   AF-A0A822BC58-F1
#
_cell.length_a   1.000
_cell.length_b   1.000
_cell.length_c   1.000
_cell.angle_alpha   90.00
_cell.angle_beta   90.00
_cell.angle_gamma   90.00
#
_symmetry.space_group_name_H-M   'P 1'
#
loop_
_entity.id
_entity.type
_entity.pdbx_description
1 polymer ?
#
loop_
_entity_poly.entity_id
_entity_poly.type
_entity_poly.pdbx_seq_one_letter_code
_entity_poly.pdbx_strand_id
1 'polypeptide(L)'
;GYVLSVIIFEQSPIVEPSIWLLIEDENGDLERLFIYNTPPSEGWQLIKHTYTYGAQLSILNPYMRMTADQKPAIRIDDVSSIILHGDIHNVKDMCRCCGQANASRVCGKCKSAHYCSKECQTLDWKQYGHKLICS
;
A
#
# COMPACT_ATOMS: atom_id res chain seq x y z
N GLY A 1 -0.71 -21.56 15.24
CA GLY A 1 -0.86 -20.55 14.19
C GLY A 1 0.12 -19.44 14.46
N TYR A 2 0.67 -18.84 13.40
CA TYR A 2 1.56 -17.68 13.52
C TYR A 2 0.86 -16.47 12.91
N VAL A 3 1.16 -15.29 13.44
CA VAL A 3 0.63 -14.03 12.93
C VAL A 3 1.82 -13.24 12.41
N LEU A 4 1.72 -12.79 11.16
CA LEU A 4 2.71 -11.89 10.60
C LEU A 4 2.15 -10.46 10.66
N SER A 5 2.85 -9.59 11.37
CA SER A 5 2.52 -8.17 11.47
C SER A 5 3.34 -7.40 10.45
N VAL A 6 2.68 -6.66 9.56
CA VAL A 6 3.33 -5.96 8.46
C VAL A 6 2.74 -4.57 8.22
N ILE A 7 3.48 -3.76 7.48
CA ILE A 7 3.05 -2.48 6.93
C ILE A 7 3.02 -2.56 5.41
N ILE A 8 1.99 -2.03 4.76
CA ILE A 8 1.99 -1.90 3.30
C ILE A 8 3.00 -0.83 2.89
N PHE A 9 4.05 -1.26 2.20
CA PHE A 9 5.10 -0.39 1.66
C PHE A 9 4.73 0.13 0.26
N GLU A 10 4.17 -0.72 -0.61
CA GLU A 10 3.79 -0.32 -1.97
C GLU A 10 2.62 -1.17 -2.53
N GLN A 11 1.92 -0.65 -3.55
CA GLN A 11 0.79 -1.32 -4.21
C GLN A 11 0.93 -1.29 -5.73
N SER A 12 0.51 -2.37 -6.40
CA SER A 12 0.40 -2.45 -7.85
C SER A 12 -0.91 -1.85 -8.36
N PRO A 13 -0.95 -1.24 -9.55
CA PRO A 13 -2.20 -0.91 -10.23
C PRO A 13 -2.94 -2.15 -10.76
N ILE A 14 -2.32 -3.33 -10.75
CA ILE A 14 -2.94 -4.59 -11.13
C ILE A 14 -3.75 -5.12 -9.93
N VAL A 15 -5.07 -5.19 -10.11
CA VAL A 15 -6.01 -5.65 -9.08
C VAL A 15 -6.76 -6.94 -9.46
N GLU A 16 -6.54 -7.45 -10.68
CA GLU A 16 -7.09 -8.71 -11.16
C GLU A 16 -5.97 -9.59 -11.74
N PRO A 17 -5.96 -10.90 -11.46
CA PRO A 17 -6.93 -11.67 -10.66
C PRO A 17 -6.71 -11.55 -9.14
N SER A 18 -5.77 -10.69 -8.70
CA SER A 18 -5.40 -10.51 -7.29
C SER A 18 -4.85 -9.10 -7.09
N ILE A 19 -5.00 -8.59 -5.87
CA ILE A 19 -4.35 -7.35 -5.43
C ILE A 19 -2.90 -7.67 -5.07
N TRP A 20 -1.96 -6.89 -5.59
CA TRP A 20 -0.54 -7.09 -5.34
C TRP A 20 0.02 -5.97 -4.46
N LEU A 21 0.63 -6.37 -3.36
CA LEU A 21 1.22 -5.48 -2.37
C LEU A 21 2.68 -5.88 -2.12
N LEU A 22 3.50 -4.88 -1.82
CA LEU A 22 4.79 -5.06 -1.18
C LEU A 22 4.62 -4.64 0.28
N ILE A 23 4.98 -5.53 1.19
CA ILE A 23 4.80 -5.35 2.64
C ILE A 23 6.16 -5.41 3.33
N GLU A 24 6.32 -4.67 4.43
CA GLU A 24 7.50 -4.69 5.29
C GLU A 24 7.13 -5.37 6.61
N ASP A 25 7.91 -6.34 7.06
CA ASP A 25 7.73 -7.01 8.35
C ASP A 25 8.37 -6.23 9.52
N GLU A 26 8.32 -6.78 10.73
CA GLU A 26 8.91 -6.14 11.92
C GLU A 26 10.46 -6.08 11.91
N ASN A 27 11.11 -6.89 11.07
CA ASN A 27 12.56 -6.90 10.90
C ASN A 27 13.02 -5.90 9.83
N GLY A 28 12.08 -5.29 9.09
CA GLY A 28 12.36 -4.41 7.95
C GLY A 28 12.56 -5.16 6.64
N ASP A 29 12.24 -6.46 6.59
CA ASP A 29 12.33 -7.27 5.39
C ASP A 29 11.11 -7.04 4.50
N LEU A 30 11.36 -6.87 3.19
CA LEU A 30 10.30 -6.64 2.20
C LEU A 30 9.82 -7.95 1.58
N GLU A 31 8.51 -8.19 1.65
CA GLU A 31 7.86 -9.39 1.12
C GLU A 31 6.73 -9.06 0.14
N ARG A 32 6.50 -9.95 -0.82
CA ARG A 32 5.38 -9.83 -1.76
C ARG A 32 4.14 -10.47 -1.17
N LEU A 33 3.02 -9.78 -1.24
CA LEU A 33 1.70 -10.25 -0.79
C LEU A 33 0.69 -10.18 -1.93
N PHE A 34 0.02 -11.30 -2.20
CA PHE A 34 -1.05 -11.39 -3.19
C PHE A 34 -2.37 -11.79 -2.54
N ILE A 35 -3.37 -10.91 -2.65
CA ILE A 35 -4.72 -11.14 -2.10
C ILE A 35 -5.65 -11.53 -3.25
N TYR A 36 -6.18 -12.74 -3.20
CA TYR A 36 -7.09 -13.32 -4.17
C TYR A 36 -8.54 -13.28 -3.65
N ASN A 37 -9.47 -13.66 -4.52
CA ASN A 37 -10.90 -13.78 -4.22
C ASN A 37 -11.55 -12.48 -3.71
N THR A 38 -10.94 -11.33 -4.03
CA THR A 38 -11.58 -10.02 -3.87
C THR A 38 -12.64 -9.85 -4.96
N PRO A 39 -13.80 -9.24 -4.67
CA PRO A 39 -14.80 -8.97 -5.70
C PRO A 39 -14.18 -8.16 -6.86
N PRO A 40 -14.32 -8.58 -8.14
CA PRO A 40 -13.65 -7.94 -9.29
C PRO A 40 -13.88 -6.42 -9.37
N SER A 41 -15.09 -5.97 -9.05
CA SER A 41 -15.47 -4.56 -9.06
C SER A 41 -14.90 -3.73 -7.89
N GLU A 42 -14.32 -4.38 -6.88
CA GLU A 42 -13.87 -3.72 -5.64
C GLU A 42 -12.36 -3.55 -5.54
N GLY A 43 -11.57 -4.24 -6.36
CA GLY A 43 -10.10 -4.22 -6.28
C GLY A 43 -9.51 -2.80 -6.26
N TRP A 44 -9.99 -1.92 -7.14
CA TRP A 44 -9.60 -0.50 -7.18
C TRP A 44 -9.99 0.28 -5.94
N GLN A 45 -11.15 0.00 -5.36
CA GLN A 45 -11.62 0.66 -4.13
C GLN A 45 -10.79 0.19 -2.94
N LEU A 46 -10.48 -1.10 -2.88
CA LEU A 46 -9.66 -1.71 -1.84
C LEU A 46 -8.25 -1.12 -1.83
N ILE A 47 -7.54 -1.04 -2.96
CA ILE A 47 -6.20 -0.43 -2.98
C ILE A 47 -6.20 1.09 -2.78
N LYS A 48 -7.34 1.76 -2.97
CA LYS A 48 -7.44 3.21 -2.80
C LYS A 48 -7.78 3.62 -1.38
N HIS A 49 -8.55 2.80 -0.66
CA HIS A 49 -9.12 3.18 0.63
C HIS A 49 -8.78 2.21 1.77
N THR A 50 -8.39 0.98 1.48
CA THR A 50 -8.20 -0.08 2.49
C THR A 50 -6.74 -0.54 2.57
N TYR A 51 -6.18 -0.95 1.44
CA TYR A 51 -4.81 -1.44 1.31
C TYR A 51 -3.88 -0.31 0.83
N THR A 52 -3.89 0.80 1.55
CA THR A 52 -3.08 1.98 1.22
C THR A 52 -1.68 1.89 1.81
N TYR A 53 -0.75 2.67 1.25
CA TYR A 53 0.58 2.89 1.85
C TYR A 53 0.49 3.19 3.35
N GLY A 54 1.33 2.53 4.14
CA GLY A 54 1.39 2.68 5.59
C GLY A 54 0.31 1.93 6.37
N ALA A 55 -0.65 1.28 5.72
CA ALA A 55 -1.66 0.49 6.43
C ALA A 55 -0.99 -0.69 7.16
N GLN A 56 -1.35 -0.85 8.43
CA GLN A 56 -0.83 -1.93 9.28
C GLN A 56 -1.77 -3.12 9.25
N LEU A 57 -1.20 -4.32 9.09
CA LEU A 57 -1.93 -5.56 8.91
C LEU A 57 -1.38 -6.62 9.87
N SER A 58 -2.26 -7.44 10.43
CA SER A 58 -1.91 -8.78 10.89
C SER A 58 -2.48 -9.82 9.96
N ILE A 59 -1.62 -10.70 9.46
CA ILE A 59 -1.97 -11.81 8.59
C ILE A 59 -1.98 -13.08 9.44
N LEU A 60 -3.13 -13.74 9.52
CA LEU A 60 -3.32 -14.96 10.30
C LEU A 60 -2.93 -16.19 9.49
N ASN A 61 -2.04 -17.01 10.05
CA ASN A 61 -1.51 -18.21 9.39
C ASN A 61 -1.07 -17.95 7.95
N PRO A 62 -0.16 -16.98 7.70
CA PRO A 62 0.32 -16.74 6.35
C PRO A 62 0.92 -18.03 5.78
N TYR A 63 0.95 -18.11 4.46
CA TYR A 63 1.67 -19.18 3.81
C TYR A 63 2.30 -18.65 2.52
N MET A 64 3.51 -19.13 2.26
CA MET A 64 4.25 -18.77 1.06
C MET A 64 3.93 -19.70 -0.10
N ARG A 65 3.94 -19.14 -1.30
CA ARG A 65 3.89 -19.85 -2.58
C ARG A 65 5.00 -19.37 -3.48
N MET A 66 5.52 -20.28 -4.29
CA MET A 66 6.37 -19.90 -5.42
C MET A 66 5.48 -19.39 -6.56
N THR A 67 5.83 -18.22 -7.08
CA THR A 67 5.13 -17.55 -8.17
C THR A 67 5.72 -17.99 -9.53
N ALA A 68 5.07 -17.63 -10.64
CA ALA A 68 5.52 -18.02 -11.98
C ALA A 68 6.93 -17.51 -12.32
N ASP A 69 7.36 -16.39 -11.72
CA ASP A 69 8.73 -15.85 -11.83
C ASP A 69 9.72 -16.49 -10.84
N GLN A 70 9.38 -17.64 -10.23
CA GLN A 70 10.23 -18.42 -9.33
C GLN A 70 10.69 -17.66 -8.08
N LYS A 71 9.88 -16.72 -7.60
CA LYS A 71 10.14 -16.00 -6.35
C LYS A 71 9.07 -16.36 -5.31
N PRO A 72 9.35 -16.29 -4.00
CA PRO A 72 8.33 -16.51 -2.97
C PRO A 72 7.39 -15.31 -2.84
N ALA A 73 6.13 -15.56 -2.54
CA ALA A 73 5.15 -14.54 -2.15
C ALA A 73 4.18 -15.13 -1.13
N ILE A 74 3.73 -14.31 -0.19
CA ILE A 74 2.60 -14.63 0.65
C ILE A 74 1.34 -14.58 -0.19
N ARG A 75 0.54 -15.64 -0.11
CA ARG A 75 -0.74 -15.73 -0.81
C ARG A 75 -1.87 -15.74 0.20
N ILE A 76 -2.89 -14.91 -0.03
CA ILE A 76 -4.13 -14.87 0.75
C ILE A 76 -5.29 -15.23 -0.18
N ASP A 77 -6.00 -16.31 0.14
CA ASP A 77 -7.24 -16.69 -0.55
C ASP A 77 -8.50 -16.35 0.27
N ASP A 78 -8.34 -16.16 1.57
CA ASP A 78 -9.43 -15.80 2.49
C ASP A 78 -9.11 -14.46 3.16
N VAL A 79 -9.81 -13.42 2.73
CA VAL A 79 -9.63 -12.05 3.23
C VAL A 79 -9.94 -11.92 4.72
N SER A 80 -10.69 -12.85 5.33
CA SER A 80 -10.94 -12.85 6.77
C SER A 80 -9.71 -13.22 7.60
N SER A 81 -8.65 -13.75 6.96
CA SER A 81 -7.35 -13.96 7.59
C SER A 81 -6.54 -12.66 7.77
N ILE A 82 -7.03 -11.53 7.26
CA ILE A 82 -6.39 -10.22 7.38
C ILE A 82 -7.11 -9.42 8.46
N ILE A 83 -6.36 -8.95 9.45
CA ILE A 83 -6.80 -7.97 10.43
C ILE A 83 -6.12 -6.65 10.10
N LEU A 84 -6.91 -5.63 9.75
CA LEU A 84 -6.42 -4.26 9.59
C LEU A 84 -6.32 -3.59 10.96
N HIS A 85 -5.18 -2.94 11.23
CA HIS A 85 -4.95 -2.21 12.47
C HIS A 85 -5.07 -0.71 12.28
N GLY A 86 -5.67 -0.04 13.26
CA GLY A 86 -6.10 1.36 13.16
C GLY A 86 -7.46 1.49 12.51
N ASP A 87 -8.12 2.66 12.62
CA ASP A 87 -9.23 2.88 11.71
C ASP A 87 -8.63 2.86 10.30
N ILE A 88 -9.39 2.30 9.35
CA ILE A 88 -9.14 2.45 7.91
C ILE A 88 -9.36 3.93 7.60
N HIS A 89 -8.46 4.76 8.10
CA HIS A 89 -8.45 6.15 7.82
C HIS A 89 -8.04 6.19 6.36
N ASN A 90 -8.94 6.68 5.51
CA ASN A 90 -8.52 7.66 4.54
C ASN A 90 -7.63 8.64 5.32
N VAL A 91 -6.33 8.37 5.37
CA VAL A 91 -5.39 9.20 6.09
C VAL A 91 -5.42 10.49 5.31
N LYS A 92 -6.24 11.40 5.81
CA LYS A 92 -6.64 12.57 5.08
C LYS A 92 -5.34 13.29 4.77
N ASP A 93 -5.20 13.64 3.50
CA ASP A 93 -4.04 14.38 3.04
C ASP A 93 -2.73 13.62 3.28
N MET A 94 -2.66 12.29 3.10
CA MET A 94 -1.41 11.52 3.28
C MET A 94 -0.26 12.04 2.40
N CYS A 95 0.93 12.16 2.99
CA CYS A 95 2.10 12.62 2.26
C CYS A 95 2.49 11.61 1.17
N ARG A 96 2.44 12.06 -0.09
CA ARG A 96 2.83 11.25 -1.26
C ARG A 96 4.31 10.86 -1.28
N CYS A 97 5.16 11.60 -0.57
CA CYS A 97 6.61 11.37 -0.57
C CYS A 97 7.07 10.39 0.50
N CYS A 98 6.49 10.42 1.70
CA CYS A 98 6.97 9.66 2.86
C CYS A 98 5.88 8.92 3.63
N GLY A 99 4.62 8.97 3.18
CA GLY A 99 3.49 8.29 3.83
C GLY A 99 2.97 8.93 5.11
N GLN A 100 3.57 10.04 5.59
CA GLN A 100 3.13 10.68 6.83
C GLN A 100 1.69 11.23 6.73
N ALA A 101 0.90 10.98 7.77
CA ALA A 101 -0.49 11.44 7.88
C ALA A 101 -0.66 12.95 8.01
N ASN A 102 -1.89 13.43 7.74
CA ASN A 102 -2.32 14.82 7.98
C ASN A 102 -1.42 15.87 7.30
N ALA A 103 -1.05 15.62 6.04
CA ALA A 103 -0.10 16.46 5.35
C ALA A 103 -0.76 17.77 4.91
N SER A 104 -0.32 18.87 5.50
CA SER A 104 -0.99 20.18 5.39
C SER A 104 -0.79 20.89 4.05
N ARG A 105 0.10 20.38 3.19
CA ARG A 105 0.42 21.01 1.90
C ARG A 105 -0.18 20.21 0.77
N VAL A 106 -0.65 20.92 -0.24
CA VAL A 106 -1.12 20.32 -1.49
C VAL A 106 -0.32 20.89 -2.67
N CYS A 107 -0.14 20.09 -3.72
CA CYS A 107 0.46 20.57 -4.95
C CYS A 107 -0.39 21.71 -5.53
N GLY A 108 0.21 22.89 -5.72
CA GLY A 108 -0.51 24.05 -6.24
C GLY A 108 -1.06 23.89 -7.66
N LYS A 109 -0.53 22.93 -8.43
CA LYS A 109 -0.98 22.62 -9.79
C LYS A 109 -2.16 21.65 -9.79
N CYS A 110 -1.94 20.39 -9.38
CA CYS A 110 -2.97 19.35 -9.46
C CYS A 110 -3.96 19.34 -8.29
N LYS A 111 -3.61 19.95 -7.16
CA LYS A 111 -4.41 19.98 -5.92
C LYS A 111 -4.83 18.62 -5.35
N SER A 112 -4.22 17.52 -5.83
CA SER A 112 -4.53 16.15 -5.43
C SER A 112 -3.39 15.46 -4.67
N ALA A 113 -2.14 15.87 -4.89
CA ALA A 113 -0.99 15.34 -4.18
C ALA A 113 -0.73 16.14 -2.90
N HIS A 114 -0.63 15.45 -1.76
CA HIS A 114 -0.41 16.04 -0.44
C HIS A 114 1.01 15.79 0.07
N TYR A 115 1.54 16.71 0.87
CA TYR A 115 2.92 16.67 1.39
C TYR A 115 3.02 17.18 2.81
N CYS A 116 3.82 16.51 3.65
CA CYS A 116 3.96 16.91 5.05
C CYS A 116 4.91 18.11 5.18
N SER A 117 5.79 18.29 4.19
CA SER A 117 6.79 19.35 4.17
C SER A 117 7.09 19.81 2.74
N LYS A 118 7.77 20.96 2.62
CA LYS A 118 8.22 21.48 1.32
C LYS A 118 9.32 20.59 0.73
N GLU A 119 10.11 19.99 1.60
CA GLU A 119 11.18 19.06 1.29
C GLU A 119 10.61 17.81 0.61
N CYS A 120 9.57 17.22 1.20
CA CYS A 120 8.83 16.08 0.61
C CYS A 120 8.25 16.41 -0.77
N GLN A 121 7.62 17.59 -0.91
CA GLN A 121 7.11 18.03 -2.21
C GLN A 121 8.23 18.20 -3.25
N THR A 122 9.38 18.74 -2.85
CA THR A 122 10.52 18.97 -3.74
C THR A 122 11.18 17.65 -4.14
N LEU A 123 11.27 16.71 -3.20
CA LEU A 123 11.84 15.39 -3.41
C LEU A 123 10.96 14.60 -4.39
N ASP A 124 9.64 14.57 -4.17
CA ASP A 124 8.71 13.91 -5.10
C ASP A 124 8.71 14.57 -6.49
N TRP A 125 8.80 15.90 -6.56
CA TRP A 125 8.87 16.62 -7.84
C TRP A 125 10.14 16.32 -8.64
N LYS A 126 11.30 16.23 -7.97
CA LYS A 126 12.60 16.10 -8.62
C LYS A 126 13.06 14.65 -8.78
N GLN A 127 12.69 13.77 -7.86
CA GLN A 127 13.23 12.41 -7.77
C GLN A 127 12.15 11.34 -7.93
N TYR A 128 10.99 11.45 -7.26
CA TYR A 128 9.95 10.40 -7.31
C TYR A 128 8.88 10.61 -8.39
N GLY A 129 9.09 11.58 -9.29
CA GLY A 129 8.40 11.64 -10.57
C GLY A 129 7.03 12.32 -10.58
N HIS A 130 6.64 13.07 -9.54
CA HIS A 130 5.37 13.84 -9.59
C HIS A 130 5.26 14.71 -10.82
N LYS A 131 6.38 15.33 -11.23
CA LYS A 131 6.45 16.24 -12.38
C LYS A 131 5.91 15.61 -13.67
N LEU A 132 6.04 14.30 -13.83
CA LEU A 132 5.64 13.57 -15.04
C LEU A 132 4.13 13.33 -15.11
N ILE A 133 3.45 13.30 -13.97
CA ILE A 133 2.02 12.95 -13.88
C ILE A 133 1.15 14.11 -13.36
N CYS A 134 1.76 15.25 -13.01
CA CYS A 134 1.04 16.38 -12.45
C CYS A 134 0.21 17.11 -13.51
N SER A 135 -1.10 16.90 -13.50
CA SER A 135 -2.11 17.60 -14.31
C SER A 135 -2.76 18.74 -13.54
#